data_AF-A0A954MZG9-F1
#
_entry.id   AF-A0A954MZG9-F1
#
_cell.length_a   1.000
_cell.length_b   1.000
_cell.length_c   1.000
_cell.angle_alpha   90.00
_cell.angle_beta   90.00
_cell.angle_gamma   90.00
#
_symmetry.space_group_name_H-M   'P 1'
#
loop_
_entity.id
_entity.type
_entity.pdbx_description
1 polymer ?
#
loop_
_entity_poly.entity_id
_entity_poly.type
_entity_poly.pdbx_seq_one_letter_code
_entity_poly.pdbx_strand_id
1 'polypeptide(L)'
;TTLRQNIAAEAARLLVRRGAVDVYSARKKAARQFSRRRVDPAEMPTDVEIQEQVLALTGVYREERGRSLLLDLRMAAAELMRTLKGARCLVRGDALLDRVEVGAEIALAVGGEEVGSIVDRLRELGVRYLSWEEAEDDWAELRGRVQGVWRYPCTLEVYGATARIWNGEESGEGLDLEGLERLIAEGKPSDRGERNLEGNQDSYHPELRDHLQVLLQRLETVKLDPRRHPEGDLLYHSLQVFELGRERQPYDEEFLLACLLHDVGYGLDRRHPQRALLQGLENLLTERTEFLLEHHPEGIEYLASGKIRPSLRKSEDFEDLLLLAKCDINGRRRGAEVPTVEEALDYIFGLEDAW
;
A
#
# COMPACT_ATOMS: atom_id res chain seq x y z
N THR A 1 -22.78 11.09 -3.21
CA THR A 1 -21.77 11.53 -2.23
C THR A 1 -22.44 11.79 -0.91
N THR A 2 -22.03 11.10 0.15
CA THR A 2 -22.67 11.18 1.48
C THR A 2 -22.22 12.44 2.22
N LEU A 3 -23.01 12.91 3.19
CA LEU A 3 -22.67 14.07 4.03
C LEU A 3 -21.31 13.87 4.72
N ARG A 4 -21.04 12.65 5.16
CA ARG A 4 -19.76 12.18 5.69
C ARG A 4 -18.55 12.44 4.78
N GLN A 5 -18.67 12.11 3.49
CA GLN A 5 -17.60 12.33 2.50
C GLN A 5 -17.33 13.82 2.28
N ASN A 6 -18.38 14.65 2.25
CA ASN A 6 -18.23 16.10 2.09
C ASN A 6 -17.54 16.74 3.30
N ILE A 7 -17.84 16.26 4.51
CA ILE A 7 -17.16 16.70 5.74
C ILE A 7 -15.68 16.26 5.72
N ALA A 8 -15.38 15.04 5.24
CA ALA A 8 -14.01 14.54 5.15
C ALA A 8 -13.15 15.38 4.18
N ALA A 9 -13.66 15.63 2.98
CA ALA A 9 -12.97 16.42 1.96
C ALA A 9 -12.70 17.86 2.40
N GLU A 10 -13.65 18.51 3.07
CA GLU A 10 -13.46 19.88 3.56
C GLU A 10 -12.53 19.94 4.78
N ALA A 11 -12.56 18.93 5.66
CA ALA A 11 -11.59 18.82 6.76
C ALA A 11 -10.17 18.68 6.22
N ALA A 12 -9.97 17.87 5.17
CA ALA A 12 -8.69 17.72 4.50
C ALA A 12 -8.21 19.03 3.84
N ARG A 13 -9.10 19.77 3.18
CA ARG A 13 -8.77 21.10 2.65
C ARG A 13 -8.38 22.09 3.74
N LEU A 14 -9.03 22.05 4.92
CA LEU A 14 -8.67 22.90 6.05
C LEU A 14 -7.29 22.57 6.62
N LEU A 15 -6.91 21.29 6.63
CA LEU A 15 -5.58 20.83 7.04
C LEU A 15 -4.51 21.32 6.06
N VAL A 16 -4.71 21.09 4.76
CA VAL A 16 -3.74 21.47 3.71
C VAL A 16 -3.61 22.99 3.53
N ARG A 17 -4.71 23.74 3.60
CA ARG A 17 -4.74 25.15 3.21
C ARG A 17 -4.41 26.15 4.32
N ARG A 18 -4.50 25.75 5.60
CA ARG A 18 -4.31 26.67 6.75
C ARG A 18 -3.32 26.17 7.81
N GLY A 19 -2.71 25.00 7.64
CA GLY A 19 -1.87 24.40 8.68
C GLY A 19 -2.67 24.22 9.97
N ALA A 20 -3.92 23.73 9.88
CA ALA A 20 -4.70 23.46 11.07
C ALA A 20 -3.99 22.39 11.90
N VAL A 21 -3.74 22.70 13.18
CA VAL A 21 -2.82 21.95 14.05
C VAL A 21 -3.33 20.55 14.40
N ASP A 22 -4.64 20.29 14.27
CA ASP A 22 -5.20 18.98 14.63
C ASP A 22 -6.44 18.58 13.79
N VAL A 23 -6.54 17.27 13.50
CA VAL A 23 -7.60 16.63 12.67
C VAL A 23 -8.98 16.76 13.30
N TYR A 24 -9.07 16.75 14.64
CA TYR A 24 -10.31 16.83 15.38
C TYR A 24 -11.00 18.19 15.21
N SER A 25 -10.23 19.27 15.30
CA SER A 25 -10.63 20.66 15.10
C SER A 25 -11.01 20.91 13.65
N ALA A 26 -10.24 20.38 12.70
CA ALA A 26 -10.55 20.46 11.27
C ALA A 26 -11.90 19.78 10.95
N ARG A 27 -12.12 18.56 11.47
CA ARG A 27 -13.38 17.81 11.33
C ARG A 27 -14.57 18.54 11.92
N LYS A 28 -14.44 19.06 13.13
CA LYS A 28 -15.50 19.80 13.82
C LYS A 28 -15.84 21.11 13.11
N LYS A 29 -14.85 21.77 12.53
CA LYS A 29 -15.03 23.00 11.75
C LYS A 29 -15.70 22.73 10.40
N ALA A 30 -15.30 21.67 9.70
CA ALA A 30 -15.94 21.21 8.47
C ALA A 30 -17.41 20.81 8.70
N ALA A 31 -17.70 20.02 9.75
CA ALA A 31 -19.07 19.61 10.06
C ALA A 31 -20.04 20.79 10.31
N ARG A 32 -19.55 21.86 10.94
CA ARG A 32 -20.32 23.10 11.18
C ARG A 32 -20.62 23.91 9.91
N GLN A 33 -19.84 23.74 8.84
CA GLN A 33 -20.10 24.40 7.56
C GLN A 33 -21.24 23.73 6.80
N PHE A 34 -21.36 22.40 6.89
CA PHE A 34 -22.38 21.64 6.16
C PHE A 34 -23.69 21.44 6.94
N SER A 35 -23.69 21.61 8.27
CA SER A 35 -24.92 21.52 9.07
C SER A 35 -24.96 22.54 10.20
N ARG A 36 -26.11 23.24 10.34
CA ARG A 36 -26.42 24.13 11.47
C ARG A 36 -26.87 23.36 12.72
N ARG A 37 -27.24 22.09 12.58
CA ARG A 37 -27.61 21.18 13.66
C ARG A 37 -26.46 20.20 13.94
N ARG A 38 -26.45 19.59 15.13
CA ARG A 38 -25.42 18.61 15.49
C ARG A 38 -25.50 17.41 14.53
N VAL A 39 -24.40 17.10 13.85
CA VAL A 39 -24.29 15.97 12.92
C VAL A 39 -24.29 14.66 13.71
N ASP A 40 -24.99 13.65 13.19
CA ASP A 40 -25.03 12.31 13.79
C ASP A 40 -23.61 11.69 13.80
N PRO A 41 -23.17 11.05 14.90
CA PRO A 41 -21.89 10.35 14.94
C PRO A 41 -21.66 9.34 13.80
N ALA A 42 -22.69 8.71 13.26
CA ALA A 42 -22.57 7.78 12.13
C ALA A 42 -22.24 8.49 10.80
N GLU A 43 -22.62 9.77 10.67
CA GLU A 43 -22.35 10.64 9.51
C GLU A 43 -21.06 11.45 9.67
N MET A 44 -20.38 11.33 10.81
CA MET A 44 -19.09 11.96 11.03
C MET A 44 -17.97 11.10 10.43
N PRO A 45 -17.05 11.71 9.66
CA PRO A 45 -15.94 10.97 9.09
C PRO A 45 -14.91 10.58 10.16
N THR A 46 -14.25 9.46 9.93
CA THR A 46 -13.12 8.98 10.70
C THR A 46 -11.86 9.75 10.35
N ASP A 47 -10.85 9.61 11.21
CA ASP A 47 -9.51 10.14 10.98
C ASP A 47 -8.92 9.59 9.69
N VAL A 48 -9.16 8.30 9.41
CA VAL A 48 -8.73 7.60 8.18
C VAL A 48 -9.33 8.26 6.94
N GLU A 49 -10.65 8.46 6.91
CA GLU A 49 -11.35 9.09 5.78
C GLU A 49 -10.90 10.53 5.52
N ILE A 50 -10.46 11.26 6.55
CA ILE A 50 -9.89 12.62 6.37
C ILE A 50 -8.46 12.54 5.84
N GLN A 51 -7.65 11.60 6.34
CA GLN A 51 -6.27 11.42 5.90
C GLN A 51 -6.19 10.97 4.43
N GLU A 52 -7.08 10.08 3.99
CA GLU A 52 -7.23 9.71 2.57
C GLU A 52 -7.48 10.93 1.69
N GLN A 53 -8.32 11.87 2.16
CA GLN A 53 -8.59 13.11 1.44
C GLN A 53 -7.43 14.12 1.52
N VAL A 54 -6.61 14.11 2.57
CA VAL A 54 -5.39 14.93 2.67
C VAL A 54 -4.34 14.44 1.69
N LEU A 55 -4.11 13.12 1.65
CA LEU A 55 -3.20 12.47 0.70
C LEU A 55 -3.62 12.72 -0.75
N ALA A 56 -4.92 12.76 -1.03
CA ALA A 56 -5.44 13.11 -2.36
C ALA A 56 -5.15 14.57 -2.79
N LEU A 57 -4.97 15.49 -1.82
CA LEU A 57 -4.82 16.93 -2.06
C LEU A 57 -3.36 17.41 -2.21
N THR A 58 -2.33 16.67 -1.75
CA THR A 58 -0.93 17.13 -1.67
C THR A 58 -0.04 16.84 -2.90
N GLY A 59 -0.54 16.10 -3.89
CA GLY A 59 -0.41 16.50 -5.31
C GLY A 59 0.87 16.31 -6.14
N VAL A 60 2.06 15.97 -5.63
CA VAL A 60 3.31 16.06 -6.45
C VAL A 60 3.72 14.80 -7.24
N TYR A 61 3.33 13.56 -6.86
CA TYR A 61 3.70 12.31 -7.59
C TYR A 61 2.62 11.75 -8.55
N ARG A 62 1.66 12.57 -8.98
CA ARG A 62 0.43 12.09 -9.63
C ARG A 62 0.64 11.47 -11.03
N GLU A 63 1.71 11.81 -11.73
CA GLU A 63 1.91 11.41 -13.14
C GLU A 63 2.69 10.10 -13.31
N GLU A 64 3.81 9.93 -12.61
CA GLU A 64 4.64 8.72 -12.71
C GLU A 64 4.02 7.53 -11.96
N ARG A 65 3.40 7.79 -10.79
CA ARG A 65 2.68 6.75 -10.03
C ARG A 65 1.42 6.28 -10.75
N GLY A 66 0.70 7.18 -11.42
CA GLY A 66 -0.45 6.82 -12.26
C GLY A 66 -0.05 5.98 -13.48
N ARG A 67 1.13 6.21 -14.05
CA ARG A 67 1.68 5.41 -15.15
C ARG A 67 2.18 4.04 -14.70
N SER A 68 2.85 3.96 -13.55
CA SER A 68 3.30 2.69 -12.97
C SER A 68 2.11 1.81 -12.56
N LEU A 69 1.11 2.39 -11.89
CA LEU A 69 -0.12 1.71 -11.52
C LEU A 69 -0.92 1.25 -12.74
N LEU A 70 -0.99 2.07 -13.79
CA LEU A 70 -1.64 1.71 -15.05
C LEU A 70 -0.95 0.53 -15.74
N LEU A 71 0.39 0.50 -15.76
CA LEU A 71 1.14 -0.60 -16.35
C LEU A 71 0.87 -1.91 -15.60
N ASP A 72 0.88 -1.87 -14.27
CA ASP A 72 0.60 -3.04 -13.43
C ASP A 72 -0.86 -3.52 -13.57
N LEU A 73 -1.83 -2.59 -13.62
CA LEU A 73 -3.24 -2.89 -13.89
C LEU A 73 -3.43 -3.58 -15.25
N ARG A 74 -2.78 -3.07 -16.31
CA ARG A 74 -2.82 -3.65 -17.66
C ARG A 74 -2.20 -5.04 -17.70
N MET A 75 -1.07 -5.26 -17.01
CA MET A 75 -0.44 -6.58 -16.90
C MET A 75 -1.34 -7.59 -16.20
N ALA A 76 -1.97 -7.20 -15.09
CA ALA A 76 -2.91 -8.04 -14.35
C ALA A 76 -4.16 -8.37 -15.19
N ALA A 77 -4.69 -7.40 -15.95
CA ALA A 77 -5.81 -7.63 -16.87
C ALA A 77 -5.43 -8.61 -17.99
N ALA A 78 -4.23 -8.46 -18.59
CA ALA A 78 -3.74 -9.37 -19.63
C ALA A 78 -3.54 -10.79 -19.10
N GLU A 79 -3.04 -10.95 -17.88
CA GLU A 79 -2.93 -12.26 -17.21
C GLU A 79 -4.30 -12.92 -17.03
N LEU A 80 -5.29 -12.17 -16.53
CA LEU A 80 -6.66 -12.67 -16.37
C LEU A 80 -7.28 -13.11 -17.71
N MET A 81 -7.09 -12.32 -18.77
CA MET A 81 -7.54 -12.67 -20.13
C MET A 81 -6.87 -13.96 -20.65
N ARG A 82 -5.58 -14.18 -20.38
CA ARG A 82 -4.88 -15.43 -20.76
C ARG A 82 -5.40 -16.64 -19.98
N THR A 83 -5.75 -16.46 -18.71
CA THR A 83 -6.29 -17.53 -17.87
C THR A 83 -7.69 -17.94 -18.31
N LEU A 84 -8.48 -17.01 -18.85
CA LEU A 84 -9.79 -17.27 -19.49
C LEU A 84 -9.66 -17.81 -20.93
N LYS A 85 -8.67 -18.68 -21.16
CA LYS A 85 -8.37 -19.28 -22.46
C LYS A 85 -9.61 -19.93 -23.07
N GLY A 86 -9.94 -19.53 -24.30
CA GLY A 86 -11.11 -20.01 -25.05
C GLY A 86 -12.25 -19.00 -25.10
N ALA A 87 -12.39 -18.18 -24.06
CA ALA A 87 -13.38 -17.10 -24.04
C ALA A 87 -12.87 -15.89 -24.84
N ARG A 88 -13.78 -15.25 -25.57
CA ARG A 88 -13.52 -13.94 -26.18
C ARG A 88 -13.54 -12.90 -25.08
N CYS A 89 -12.45 -12.17 -24.92
CA CYS A 89 -12.28 -11.17 -23.86
C CYS A 89 -12.00 -9.79 -24.46
N LEU A 90 -12.62 -8.75 -23.89
CA LEU A 90 -12.31 -7.35 -24.14
C LEU A 90 -12.10 -6.63 -22.81
N VAL A 91 -10.94 -6.00 -22.62
CA VAL A 91 -10.70 -5.11 -21.48
C VAL A 91 -11.36 -3.76 -21.72
N ARG A 92 -11.94 -3.18 -20.68
CA ARG A 92 -12.66 -1.90 -20.70
C ARG A 92 -12.26 -1.05 -19.49
N GLY A 93 -12.76 0.19 -19.45
CA GLY A 93 -12.64 1.06 -18.28
C GLY A 93 -11.19 1.49 -18.01
N ASP A 94 -10.80 1.44 -16.74
CA ASP A 94 -9.57 2.07 -16.23
C ASP A 94 -8.29 1.65 -16.96
N ALA A 95 -8.20 0.40 -17.43
CA ALA A 95 -7.02 -0.10 -18.15
C ALA A 95 -6.79 0.57 -19.51
N LEU A 96 -7.81 1.21 -20.09
CA LEU A 96 -7.73 1.92 -21.37
C LEU A 96 -7.40 3.41 -21.23
N LEU A 97 -7.43 3.94 -20.01
CA LEU A 97 -7.11 5.33 -19.75
C LEU A 97 -5.60 5.58 -19.89
N ASP A 98 -5.22 6.85 -20.06
CA ASP A 98 -3.81 7.29 -20.06
C ASP A 98 -3.20 7.33 -18.65
N ARG A 99 -4.05 7.25 -17.61
CA ARG A 99 -3.67 7.25 -16.19
C ARG A 99 -4.78 6.67 -15.33
N VAL A 100 -4.41 6.11 -14.17
CA VAL A 100 -5.36 5.60 -13.17
C VAL A 100 -5.01 6.07 -11.75
N GLU A 101 -6.02 6.08 -10.89
CA GLU A 101 -5.88 6.41 -9.46
C GLU A 101 -5.90 5.14 -8.59
N VAL A 102 -5.54 5.27 -7.31
CA VAL A 102 -5.59 4.17 -6.35
C VAL A 102 -7.04 3.72 -6.18
N GLY A 103 -7.29 2.41 -6.33
CA GLY A 103 -8.63 1.83 -6.33
C GLY A 103 -9.19 1.52 -7.74
N ALA A 104 -8.39 1.71 -8.79
CA ALA A 104 -8.73 1.32 -10.14
C ALA A 104 -9.12 -0.16 -10.25
N GLU A 105 -10.07 -0.44 -11.12
CA GLU A 105 -10.63 -1.78 -11.32
C GLU A 105 -10.32 -2.36 -12.70
N ILE A 106 -10.27 -3.69 -12.77
CA ILE A 106 -10.21 -4.41 -14.03
C ILE A 106 -11.65 -4.68 -14.49
N ALA A 107 -12.08 -4.00 -15.55
CA ALA A 107 -13.36 -4.27 -16.19
C ALA A 107 -13.15 -5.14 -17.45
N LEU A 108 -13.76 -6.33 -17.50
CA LEU A 108 -13.69 -7.23 -18.66
C LEU A 108 -15.07 -7.56 -19.18
N ALA A 109 -15.26 -7.48 -20.50
CA ALA A 109 -16.35 -8.17 -21.19
C ALA A 109 -15.85 -9.55 -21.64
N VAL A 110 -16.57 -10.61 -21.28
CA VAL A 110 -16.19 -12.01 -21.55
C VAL A 110 -17.34 -12.72 -22.26
N GLY A 111 -17.05 -13.53 -23.26
CA GLY A 111 -18.08 -14.34 -23.94
C GLY A 111 -17.49 -15.28 -24.98
N GLY A 112 -18.23 -15.55 -26.06
CA GLY A 112 -17.80 -16.49 -27.10
C GLY A 112 -17.92 -17.98 -26.73
N GLU A 113 -18.29 -18.27 -25.48
CA GLU A 113 -18.50 -19.62 -24.94
C GLU A 113 -19.75 -19.65 -24.05
N GLU A 114 -20.14 -20.83 -23.56
CA GLU A 114 -21.27 -20.96 -22.64
C GLU A 114 -20.94 -20.34 -21.27
N VAL A 115 -21.88 -19.54 -20.74
CA VAL A 115 -21.76 -18.82 -19.46
C VAL A 115 -21.33 -19.73 -18.31
N GLY A 116 -21.89 -20.93 -18.22
CA GLY A 116 -21.55 -21.90 -17.17
C GLY A 116 -20.06 -22.27 -17.17
N SER A 117 -19.47 -22.47 -18.33
CA SER A 117 -18.04 -22.80 -18.46
C SER A 117 -17.11 -21.64 -18.08
N ILE A 118 -17.55 -20.41 -18.29
CA ILE A 118 -16.83 -19.20 -17.86
C ILE A 118 -16.89 -19.11 -16.33
N VAL A 119 -18.06 -19.28 -15.74
CA VAL A 119 -18.27 -19.22 -14.28
C VAL A 119 -17.50 -20.33 -13.55
N ASP A 120 -17.46 -21.55 -14.08
CA ASP A 120 -16.74 -22.65 -13.44
C ASP A 120 -15.21 -22.44 -13.46
N ARG A 121 -14.65 -21.94 -14.58
CA ARG A 121 -13.24 -21.53 -14.63
C ARG A 121 -12.93 -20.42 -13.62
N LEU A 122 -13.81 -19.43 -13.49
CA LEU A 122 -13.65 -18.37 -12.50
C LEU A 122 -13.67 -18.94 -11.06
N ARG A 123 -14.51 -19.94 -10.77
CA ARG A 123 -14.53 -20.61 -9.46
C ARG A 123 -13.25 -21.40 -9.17
N GLU A 124 -12.74 -22.14 -10.14
CA GLU A 124 -11.50 -22.92 -10.01
C GLU A 124 -10.27 -22.05 -9.70
N LEU A 125 -10.28 -20.79 -10.17
CA LEU A 125 -9.20 -19.82 -9.92
C LEU A 125 -9.22 -19.20 -8.52
N GLY A 126 -10.15 -19.60 -7.65
CA GLY A 126 -10.13 -19.23 -6.22
C GLY A 126 -10.57 -17.79 -5.94
N VAL A 127 -11.40 -17.21 -6.81
CA VAL A 127 -11.97 -15.86 -6.63
C VAL A 127 -12.74 -15.81 -5.33
N ARG A 128 -12.30 -14.94 -4.43
CA ARG A 128 -13.00 -14.69 -3.17
C ARG A 128 -14.10 -13.69 -3.44
N TYR A 129 -15.33 -14.05 -3.07
CA TYR A 129 -16.56 -13.27 -3.23
C TYR A 129 -17.01 -13.10 -4.69
N LEU A 130 -17.63 -14.14 -5.24
CA LEU A 130 -18.36 -14.08 -6.51
C LEU A 130 -19.82 -13.67 -6.23
N SER A 131 -20.22 -12.45 -6.59
CA SER A 131 -21.65 -12.10 -6.73
C SER A 131 -22.05 -12.22 -8.20
N TRP A 132 -23.17 -12.89 -8.46
CA TRP A 132 -23.77 -13.00 -9.79
C TRP A 132 -25.11 -12.28 -9.77
N GLU A 133 -25.26 -11.30 -10.66
CA GLU A 133 -26.53 -10.63 -10.92
C GLU A 133 -26.96 -10.93 -12.35
N GLU A 134 -28.13 -11.52 -12.53
CA GLU A 134 -28.79 -11.62 -13.83
C GLU A 134 -29.26 -10.22 -14.22
N ALA A 135 -28.90 -9.76 -15.41
CA ALA A 135 -29.28 -8.44 -15.86
C ALA A 135 -30.79 -8.40 -16.14
N GLU A 136 -31.53 -7.54 -15.42
CA GLU A 136 -32.95 -7.26 -15.69
C GLU A 136 -33.08 -6.32 -16.89
N ASP A 137 -33.47 -6.93 -18.02
CA ASP A 137 -34.08 -6.35 -19.23
C ASP A 137 -33.32 -5.32 -20.11
N ASP A 138 -33.53 -5.53 -21.42
CA ASP A 138 -33.36 -4.66 -22.59
C ASP A 138 -32.01 -4.53 -23.34
N TRP A 139 -30.96 -5.25 -22.94
CA TRP A 139 -29.83 -5.53 -23.83
C TRP A 139 -29.67 -7.05 -23.95
N ALA A 140 -30.22 -7.66 -24.99
CA ALA A 140 -30.37 -9.12 -25.22
C ALA A 140 -29.07 -9.96 -25.21
N GLU A 141 -27.97 -9.37 -24.76
CA GLU A 141 -26.61 -9.80 -24.98
C GLU A 141 -25.83 -9.98 -23.68
N LEU A 142 -26.09 -9.18 -22.64
CA LEU A 142 -25.47 -9.32 -21.32
C LEU A 142 -26.19 -10.42 -20.53
N ARG A 143 -25.45 -11.46 -20.14
CA ARG A 143 -25.95 -12.63 -19.42
C ARG A 143 -25.80 -12.51 -17.91
N GLY A 144 -24.87 -11.68 -17.44
CA GLY A 144 -24.77 -11.30 -16.05
C GLY A 144 -23.40 -10.74 -15.69
N ARG A 145 -23.26 -10.27 -14.46
CA ARG A 145 -22.04 -9.62 -13.94
C ARG A 145 -21.45 -10.44 -12.82
N VAL A 146 -20.12 -10.60 -12.85
CA VAL A 146 -19.32 -11.19 -11.78
C VAL A 146 -18.44 -10.10 -11.20
N GLN A 147 -18.55 -9.88 -9.89
CA GLN A 147 -17.58 -9.06 -9.15
C GLN A 147 -16.72 -9.98 -8.30
N GLY A 148 -15.44 -9.64 -8.17
CA GLY A 148 -14.49 -10.41 -7.36
C GLY A 148 -13.20 -9.64 -7.13
N VAL A 149 -12.39 -10.11 -6.18
CA VAL A 149 -11.11 -9.49 -5.85
C VAL A 149 -9.96 -10.43 -6.23
N TRP A 150 -9.11 -9.96 -7.15
CA TRP A 150 -7.81 -10.52 -7.49
C TRP A 150 -6.71 -9.62 -6.91
N ARG A 151 -5.57 -9.47 -7.60
CA ARG A 151 -4.61 -8.38 -7.34
C ARG A 151 -5.29 -7.01 -7.37
N TYR A 152 -6.33 -6.86 -8.21
CA TYR A 152 -7.20 -5.68 -8.30
C TYR A 152 -8.67 -6.09 -8.13
N PRO A 153 -9.57 -5.15 -7.76
CA PRO A 153 -11.01 -5.34 -7.93
C PRO A 153 -11.32 -5.63 -9.40
N CYS A 154 -12.14 -6.64 -9.67
CA CYS A 154 -12.50 -7.04 -11.02
C CYS A 154 -14.01 -7.04 -11.18
N THR A 155 -14.49 -6.40 -12.25
CA THR A 155 -15.87 -6.48 -12.72
C THR A 155 -15.88 -7.17 -14.08
N LEU A 156 -16.45 -8.36 -14.16
CA LEU A 156 -16.58 -9.13 -15.40
C LEU A 156 -18.04 -9.11 -15.84
N GLU A 157 -18.28 -8.68 -17.06
CA GLU A 157 -19.58 -8.71 -17.72
C GLU A 157 -19.59 -9.85 -18.74
N VAL A 158 -20.48 -10.82 -18.55
CA VAL A 158 -20.55 -12.00 -19.41
C VAL A 158 -21.58 -11.77 -20.51
N TYR A 159 -21.18 -11.87 -21.77
CA TYR A 159 -22.03 -11.67 -22.93
C TYR A 159 -22.23 -12.95 -23.73
N GLY A 160 -23.36 -13.04 -24.43
CA GLY A 160 -23.62 -14.10 -25.40
C GLY A 160 -22.66 -14.07 -26.61
N ALA A 161 -22.48 -15.21 -27.28
CA ALA A 161 -21.57 -15.33 -28.43
C ALA A 161 -21.94 -14.44 -29.63
N THR A 162 -23.21 -14.11 -29.80
CA THR A 162 -23.72 -13.26 -30.89
C THR A 162 -23.85 -11.79 -30.52
N ALA A 163 -23.32 -11.39 -29.36
CA ALA A 163 -23.44 -10.01 -28.89
C ALA A 163 -22.77 -9.02 -29.86
N ARG A 164 -23.43 -7.89 -30.14
CA ARG A 164 -22.98 -6.81 -31.01
C ARG A 164 -21.71 -6.13 -30.53
N ILE A 165 -21.40 -6.20 -29.23
CA ILE A 165 -20.12 -5.76 -28.67
C ILE A 165 -18.91 -6.44 -29.33
N TRP A 166 -19.12 -7.62 -29.92
CA TRP A 166 -18.09 -8.38 -30.63
C TRP A 166 -17.88 -7.92 -32.08
N ASN A 167 -18.80 -7.12 -32.62
CA ASN A 167 -18.82 -6.65 -34.01
C ASN A 167 -18.47 -5.15 -34.12
N GLY A 168 -18.23 -4.45 -33.00
CA GLY A 168 -17.81 -3.04 -32.98
C GLY A 168 -18.89 -2.02 -33.36
N GLU A 169 -20.16 -2.43 -33.42
CA GLU A 169 -21.29 -1.58 -33.86
C GLU A 169 -21.92 -0.74 -32.75
N GLU A 170 -21.73 -1.12 -31.49
CA GLU A 170 -22.05 -0.30 -30.34
C GLU A 170 -20.74 0.07 -29.66
N SER A 171 -20.59 1.36 -29.39
CA SER A 171 -19.48 2.06 -28.76
C SER A 171 -19.06 1.43 -27.42
N GLY A 172 -18.43 0.27 -27.49
CA GLY A 172 -17.70 -0.37 -26.42
C GLY A 172 -16.23 -0.20 -26.71
N GLU A 173 -15.65 0.90 -26.23
CA GLU A 173 -14.21 1.14 -26.14
C GLU A 173 -13.58 -0.01 -25.35
N GLY A 174 -13.26 -1.10 -26.04
CA GLY A 174 -12.73 -2.31 -25.45
C GLY A 174 -11.60 -2.84 -26.31
N LEU A 175 -10.50 -3.24 -25.68
CA LEU A 175 -9.36 -3.84 -26.39
C LEU A 175 -9.31 -5.34 -26.16
N ASP A 176 -8.99 -6.08 -27.20
CA ASP A 176 -8.64 -7.49 -27.06
C ASP A 176 -7.25 -7.64 -26.44
N LEU A 177 -6.83 -8.89 -26.20
CA LEU A 177 -5.55 -9.18 -25.56
C LEU A 177 -4.38 -8.60 -26.39
N GLU A 178 -4.44 -8.70 -27.71
CA GLU A 178 -3.40 -8.16 -28.60
C GLU A 178 -3.35 -6.62 -28.54
N GLY A 179 -4.50 -5.94 -28.50
CA GLY A 179 -4.60 -4.50 -28.27
C GLY A 179 -4.02 -4.07 -26.92
N LEU A 180 -4.37 -4.79 -25.85
CA LEU A 180 -3.85 -4.51 -24.51
C LEU A 180 -2.34 -4.77 -24.41
N GLU A 181 -1.84 -5.85 -25.03
CA GLU A 181 -0.41 -6.17 -25.07
C GLU A 181 0.39 -5.11 -25.84
N ARG A 182 -0.18 -4.50 -26.89
CA ARG A 182 0.40 -3.32 -27.54
C ARG A 182 0.50 -2.13 -26.60
N LEU A 183 -0.55 -1.82 -25.83
CA LEU A 183 -0.50 -0.73 -24.84
C LEU A 183 0.51 -1.02 -23.71
N ILE A 184 0.68 -2.28 -23.31
CA ILE A 184 1.72 -2.68 -22.37
C ILE A 184 3.11 -2.49 -23.00
N ALA A 185 3.29 -2.84 -24.27
CA ALA A 185 4.54 -2.67 -24.99
C ALA A 185 4.89 -1.19 -25.23
N GLU A 186 3.90 -0.33 -25.48
CA GLU A 186 4.06 1.12 -25.64
C GLU A 186 4.27 1.84 -24.30
N GLY A 187 3.65 1.33 -23.23
CA GLY A 187 3.83 1.81 -21.86
C GLY A 187 5.12 1.32 -21.20
N LYS A 188 5.74 0.26 -21.73
CA LYS A 188 7.11 -0.13 -21.39
C LYS A 188 8.05 0.96 -21.93
N PRO A 189 8.92 1.55 -21.10
CA PRO A 189 9.85 2.55 -21.58
C PRO A 189 10.68 1.96 -22.73
N SER A 190 10.59 2.59 -23.91
CA SER A 190 11.41 2.24 -25.06
C SER A 190 12.87 2.29 -24.65
N ASP A 191 13.62 1.28 -25.07
CA ASP A 191 15.05 1.05 -24.88
C ASP A 191 15.94 2.13 -25.55
N ARG A 192 15.68 3.41 -25.25
CA ARG A 192 16.44 4.57 -25.72
C ARG A 192 16.72 5.51 -24.56
N GLY A 193 18.01 5.54 -24.24
CA GLY A 193 18.55 5.81 -22.92
C GLY A 193 18.47 4.50 -22.15
N GLU A 194 19.55 3.77 -21.89
CA GLU A 194 20.68 4.31 -21.11
C GLU A 194 20.24 5.51 -20.25
N ARG A 195 19.06 5.42 -19.62
CA ARG A 195 18.83 6.10 -18.37
C ARG A 195 19.57 5.22 -17.41
N ASN A 196 20.82 5.61 -17.17
CA ASN A 196 21.64 5.21 -16.05
C ASN A 196 20.73 4.70 -14.93
N LEU A 197 20.56 3.38 -14.87
CA LEU A 197 20.42 2.65 -13.60
C LEU A 197 21.80 2.63 -12.93
N GLU A 198 22.47 3.78 -12.94
CA GLU A 198 23.47 4.19 -11.96
C GLU A 198 22.76 5.10 -10.93
N GLY A 199 21.44 4.93 -10.75
CA GLY A 199 20.84 5.17 -9.45
C GLY A 199 21.14 3.92 -8.64
N ASN A 200 22.05 4.06 -7.68
CA ASN A 200 22.55 3.00 -6.81
C ASN A 200 21.40 2.04 -6.43
N GLN A 201 21.52 0.73 -6.71
CA GLN A 201 20.58 -0.27 -6.17
C GLN A 201 20.56 -0.25 -4.62
N ASP A 202 21.52 0.46 -4.03
CA ASP A 202 21.72 0.67 -2.60
C ASP A 202 21.23 2.05 -2.10
N SER A 203 20.32 2.74 -2.82
CA SER A 203 19.83 4.08 -2.41
C SER A 203 18.31 4.15 -2.28
N TYR A 204 17.86 4.85 -1.24
CA TYR A 204 16.45 4.95 -0.86
C TYR A 204 15.62 5.85 -1.78
N HIS A 205 14.30 5.72 -1.70
CA HIS A 205 13.39 6.60 -2.46
C HIS A 205 13.54 8.08 -2.00
N PRO A 206 13.55 9.08 -2.91
CA PRO A 206 13.77 10.50 -2.57
C PRO A 206 12.79 11.12 -1.55
N GLU A 207 11.64 10.49 -1.32
CA GLU A 207 10.60 10.91 -0.36
C GLU A 207 10.53 10.02 0.89
N LEU A 208 11.45 9.08 1.05
CA LEU A 208 11.44 8.11 2.14
C LEU A 208 11.41 8.82 3.49
N ARG A 209 12.28 9.83 3.67
CA ARG A 209 12.40 10.59 4.93
C ARG A 209 11.06 11.11 5.44
N ASP A 210 10.30 11.79 4.59
CA ASP A 210 9.02 12.39 4.96
C ASP A 210 7.97 11.32 5.26
N HIS A 211 7.99 10.21 4.51
CA HIS A 211 7.11 9.08 4.76
C HIS A 211 7.38 8.42 6.12
N LEU A 212 8.65 8.14 6.41
CA LEU A 212 9.09 7.56 7.69
C LEU A 212 8.74 8.47 8.86
N GLN A 213 8.93 9.79 8.71
CA GLN A 213 8.59 10.75 9.76
C GLN A 213 7.11 10.64 10.17
N VAL A 214 6.20 10.56 9.21
CA VAL A 214 4.76 10.40 9.47
C VAL A 214 4.44 9.07 10.14
N LEU A 215 5.09 7.98 9.72
CA LEU A 215 4.89 6.65 10.32
C LEU A 215 5.36 6.62 11.77
N LEU A 216 6.54 7.18 12.05
CA LEU A 216 7.13 7.22 13.39
C LEU A 216 6.32 8.07 14.35
N GLN A 217 5.86 9.24 13.93
CA GLN A 217 5.03 10.13 14.77
C GLN A 217 3.73 9.45 15.25
N ARG A 218 3.18 8.49 14.49
CA ARG A 218 1.98 7.74 14.92
C ARG A 218 2.23 6.87 16.14
N LEU A 219 3.47 6.40 16.33
CA LEU A 219 3.82 5.49 17.41
C LEU A 219 3.71 6.14 18.80
N GLU A 220 3.79 7.47 18.90
CA GLU A 220 3.66 8.20 20.17
C GLU A 220 2.30 7.95 20.85
N THR A 221 1.27 7.76 20.02
CA THR A 221 -0.11 7.49 20.47
C THR A 221 -0.31 6.02 20.90
N VAL A 222 0.62 5.14 20.56
CA VAL A 222 0.56 3.71 20.88
C VAL A 222 1.18 3.46 22.25
N LYS A 223 0.34 3.48 23.28
CA LYS A 223 0.77 3.13 24.64
C LYS A 223 1.00 1.62 24.79
N LEU A 224 2.09 1.27 25.47
CA LEU A 224 2.53 -0.10 25.74
C LEU A 224 2.15 -0.54 27.15
N ASP A 225 2.18 -1.85 27.42
CA ASP A 225 1.94 -2.40 28.76
C ASP A 225 3.09 -1.99 29.69
N PRO A 226 2.84 -1.17 30.73
CA PRO A 226 3.90 -0.67 31.63
C PRO A 226 4.67 -1.74 32.40
N ARG A 227 4.15 -2.98 32.47
CA ARG A 227 4.84 -4.11 33.12
C ARG A 227 5.97 -4.67 32.26
N ARG A 228 5.82 -4.62 30.94
CA ARG A 228 6.79 -5.14 29.97
C ARG A 228 7.61 -4.04 29.33
N HIS A 229 6.98 -2.88 29.17
CA HIS A 229 7.49 -1.69 28.51
C HIS A 229 7.37 -0.49 29.47
N PRO A 230 8.24 -0.42 30.48
CA PRO A 230 8.21 0.65 31.48
C PRO A 230 8.48 2.04 30.90
N GLU A 231 9.01 2.14 29.68
CA GLU A 231 9.28 3.34 28.89
C GLU A 231 8.01 4.07 28.44
N GLY A 232 6.89 3.37 28.23
CA GLY A 232 5.56 3.97 28.09
C GLY A 232 4.92 3.86 26.71
N ASP A 233 5.51 4.45 25.68
CA ASP A 233 4.96 4.40 24.32
C ASP A 233 5.96 3.95 23.26
N LEU A 234 5.40 3.58 22.12
CA LEU A 234 6.12 2.89 21.06
C LEU A 234 7.08 3.80 20.31
N LEU A 235 6.78 5.10 20.19
CA LEU A 235 7.76 6.04 19.60
C LEU A 235 8.99 6.13 20.51
N TYR A 236 8.78 6.33 21.80
CA TYR A 236 9.89 6.40 22.75
C TYR A 236 10.68 5.09 22.81
N HIS A 237 10.01 3.94 22.69
CA HIS A 237 10.67 2.65 22.53
C HIS A 237 11.53 2.59 21.27
N SER A 238 10.97 2.88 20.09
CA SER A 238 11.71 2.86 18.81
C SER A 238 12.94 3.77 18.83
N LEU A 239 12.85 4.95 19.45
CA LEU A 239 13.99 5.87 19.58
C LEU A 239 15.08 5.33 20.53
N GLN A 240 14.73 4.55 21.56
CA GLN A 240 15.73 3.85 22.38
C GLN A 240 16.42 2.74 21.59
N VAL A 241 15.67 1.97 20.81
CA VAL A 241 16.21 0.90 19.97
C VAL A 241 17.15 1.48 18.91
N PHE A 242 16.76 2.58 18.26
CA PHE A 242 17.62 3.35 17.37
C PHE A 242 18.91 3.77 18.07
N GLU A 243 18.83 4.35 19.26
CA GLU A 243 20.01 4.86 19.94
C GLU A 243 20.99 3.76 20.36
N LEU A 244 20.46 2.64 20.86
CA LEU A 244 21.26 1.44 21.13
C LEU A 244 21.87 0.86 19.85
N GLY A 245 21.16 0.91 18.72
CA GLY A 245 21.69 0.54 17.42
C GLY A 245 22.85 1.44 17.01
N ARG A 246 22.67 2.75 17.14
CA ARG A 246 23.67 3.78 16.80
C ARG A 246 24.96 3.65 17.60
N GLU A 247 24.86 3.30 18.89
CA GLU A 247 26.05 3.02 19.71
C GLU A 247 26.88 1.82 19.22
N ARG A 248 26.24 0.87 18.51
CA ARG A 248 26.86 -0.39 18.07
C ARG A 248 27.32 -0.33 16.62
N GLN A 249 26.49 0.21 15.73
CA GLN A 249 26.71 0.33 14.30
C GLN A 249 26.33 1.74 13.82
N PRO A 250 27.13 2.77 14.18
CA PRO A 250 26.79 4.17 13.91
C PRO A 250 26.74 4.56 12.42
N TYR A 251 27.36 3.76 11.55
CA TYR A 251 27.47 4.07 10.12
C TYR A 251 26.67 3.12 9.23
N ASP A 252 25.89 2.21 9.82
CA ASP A 252 25.10 1.22 9.07
C ASP A 252 23.66 1.72 8.93
N GLU A 253 23.41 2.45 7.84
CA GLU A 253 22.13 3.11 7.59
C GLU A 253 20.96 2.12 7.58
N GLU A 254 21.12 1.00 6.87
CA GLU A 254 20.10 -0.04 6.72
C GLU A 254 19.72 -0.68 8.05
N PHE A 255 20.71 -0.92 8.91
CA PHE A 255 20.51 -1.45 10.26
C PHE A 255 19.84 -0.41 11.19
N LEU A 256 20.25 0.86 11.11
CA LEU A 256 19.66 1.92 11.91
C LEU A 256 18.21 2.21 11.53
N LEU A 257 17.88 2.13 10.24
CA LEU A 257 16.50 2.17 9.75
C LEU A 257 15.69 0.99 10.28
N ALA A 258 16.24 -0.23 10.25
CA ALA A 258 15.57 -1.38 10.84
C ALA A 258 15.30 -1.19 12.35
N CYS A 259 16.26 -0.64 13.10
CA CYS A 259 16.09 -0.29 14.52
C CYS A 259 14.96 0.71 14.74
N LEU A 260 14.86 1.74 13.91
CA LEU A 260 13.85 2.78 14.04
C LEU A 260 12.45 2.28 13.63
N LEU A 261 12.38 1.39 12.64
CA LEU A 261 11.13 0.99 11.98
C LEU A 261 10.53 -0.34 12.46
N HIS A 262 11.24 -1.17 13.23
CA HIS A 262 10.81 -2.53 13.59
C HIS A 262 9.36 -2.69 14.09
N ASP A 263 8.79 -1.63 14.66
CA ASP A 263 7.45 -1.64 15.25
C ASP A 263 6.45 -0.65 14.59
N VAL A 264 6.79 0.01 13.46
CA VAL A 264 5.87 0.97 12.81
C VAL A 264 4.53 0.36 12.39
N GLY A 265 4.51 -0.97 12.16
CA GLY A 265 3.31 -1.72 11.85
C GLY A 265 2.18 -1.55 12.88
N TYR A 266 2.52 -1.33 14.16
CA TYR A 266 1.52 -1.06 15.21
C TYR A 266 0.82 0.29 15.09
N GLY A 267 1.47 1.28 14.46
CA GLY A 267 0.86 2.56 14.11
C GLY A 267 -0.10 2.48 12.93
N LEU A 268 -0.05 1.39 12.16
CA LEU A 268 -0.85 1.14 10.96
C LEU A 268 -2.00 0.16 11.22
N ASP A 269 -1.70 -1.06 11.67
CA ASP A 269 -2.68 -2.07 12.08
C ASP A 269 -2.20 -2.83 13.31
N ARG A 270 -2.77 -2.48 14.47
CA ARG A 270 -2.46 -3.14 15.75
C ARG A 270 -2.82 -4.62 15.79
N ARG A 271 -3.72 -5.10 14.93
CA ARG A 271 -4.13 -6.51 14.89
C ARG A 271 -3.16 -7.36 14.08
N HIS A 272 -2.56 -6.77 13.04
CA HIS A 272 -1.63 -7.46 12.14
C HIS A 272 -0.38 -6.59 11.86
N PRO A 273 0.38 -6.22 12.91
CA PRO A 273 1.45 -5.23 12.80
C PRO A 273 2.53 -5.65 11.79
N GLN A 274 2.97 -6.90 11.82
CA GLN A 274 4.00 -7.40 10.90
C GLN A 274 3.59 -7.27 9.43
N ARG A 275 2.34 -7.64 9.12
CA ARG A 275 1.82 -7.51 7.75
C ARG A 275 1.73 -6.04 7.33
N ALA A 276 1.27 -5.17 8.23
CA ALA A 276 1.12 -3.76 7.95
C ALA A 276 2.47 -3.05 7.80
N LEU A 277 3.49 -3.49 8.53
CA LEU A 277 4.86 -3.03 8.38
C LEU A 277 5.38 -3.34 6.97
N LEU A 278 5.33 -4.61 6.56
CA LEU A 278 5.86 -5.04 5.26
C LEU A 278 5.10 -4.39 4.09
N GLN A 279 3.77 -4.29 4.20
CA GLN A 279 2.96 -3.61 3.17
C GLN A 279 3.14 -2.09 3.16
N GLY A 280 3.37 -1.48 4.32
CA GLY A 280 3.53 -0.03 4.45
C GLY A 280 4.87 0.48 3.94
N LEU A 281 5.88 -0.40 3.91
CA LEU A 281 7.26 -0.08 3.53
C LEU A 281 7.70 -0.78 2.24
N GLU A 282 6.79 -1.50 1.57
CA GLU A 282 7.07 -2.28 0.37
C GLU A 282 7.70 -1.42 -0.73
N ASN A 283 8.86 -1.83 -1.24
CA ASN A 283 9.63 -1.12 -2.27
C ASN A 283 10.14 0.28 -1.86
N LEU A 284 10.12 0.61 -0.57
CA LEU A 284 10.69 1.85 -0.04
C LEU A 284 12.05 1.65 0.64
N LEU A 285 12.40 0.41 0.94
CA LEU A 285 13.58 0.01 1.67
C LEU A 285 14.46 -0.90 0.80
N THR A 286 15.72 -1.05 1.20
CA THR A 286 16.62 -2.03 0.60
C THR A 286 16.21 -3.45 0.99
N GLU A 287 16.66 -4.45 0.22
CA GLU A 287 16.40 -5.86 0.50
C GLU A 287 16.89 -6.26 1.91
N ARG A 288 18.04 -5.72 2.35
CA ARG A 288 18.60 -5.99 3.67
C ARG A 288 17.77 -5.40 4.80
N THR A 289 17.32 -4.14 4.69
CA THR A 289 16.43 -3.56 5.70
C THR A 289 15.09 -4.30 5.76
N GLU A 290 14.50 -4.66 4.61
CA GLU A 290 13.28 -5.48 4.57
C GLU A 290 13.49 -6.85 5.25
N PHE A 291 14.62 -7.52 4.97
CA PHE A 291 14.98 -8.79 5.62
C PHE A 291 15.07 -8.67 7.15
N LEU A 292 15.73 -7.64 7.66
CA LEU A 292 15.88 -7.42 9.11
C LEU A 292 14.52 -7.20 9.77
N LEU A 293 13.65 -6.42 9.14
CA LEU A 293 12.30 -6.13 9.62
C LEU A 293 11.37 -7.35 9.54
N GLU A 294 11.41 -8.10 8.43
CA GLU A 294 10.59 -9.29 8.21
C GLU A 294 10.90 -10.37 9.27
N HIS A 295 12.19 -10.61 9.55
CA HIS A 295 12.65 -11.68 10.42
C HIS A 295 12.93 -11.27 11.87
N HIS A 296 12.68 -10.00 12.22
CA HIS A 296 12.84 -9.50 13.59
C HIS A 296 12.17 -10.39 14.65
N PRO A 297 10.91 -10.86 14.48
CA PRO A 297 10.27 -11.75 15.45
C PRO A 297 11.04 -13.08 15.66
N GLU A 298 11.59 -13.68 14.61
CA GLU A 298 12.43 -14.88 14.71
C GLU A 298 13.75 -14.62 15.44
N GLY A 299 14.32 -13.42 15.30
CA GLY A 299 15.50 -12.99 16.06
C GLY A 299 15.22 -12.95 17.56
N ILE A 300 14.10 -12.35 17.97
CA ILE A 300 13.66 -12.31 19.37
C ILE A 300 13.42 -13.71 19.92
N GLU A 301 12.71 -14.57 19.17
CA GLU A 301 12.45 -15.96 19.56
C GLU A 301 13.76 -16.75 19.72
N TYR A 302 14.74 -16.51 18.84
CA TYR A 302 16.05 -17.15 18.96
C TYR A 302 16.79 -16.74 20.24
N LEU A 303 16.76 -15.46 20.62
CA LEU A 303 17.37 -15.02 21.88
C LEU A 303 16.69 -15.64 23.11
N ALA A 304 15.39 -15.91 23.03
CA ALA A 304 14.62 -16.52 24.10
C ALA A 304 14.80 -18.05 24.19
N SER A 305 14.82 -18.76 23.06
CA SER A 305 14.73 -20.23 23.02
C SER A 305 15.94 -20.93 22.39
N GLY A 306 16.83 -20.20 21.72
CA GLY A 306 17.96 -20.72 20.96
C GLY A 306 17.56 -21.45 19.67
N LYS A 307 16.27 -21.41 19.29
CA LYS A 307 15.75 -22.11 18.11
C LYS A 307 15.52 -21.13 16.96
N ILE A 308 16.05 -21.47 15.80
CA ILE A 308 15.80 -20.72 14.56
C ILE A 308 15.92 -21.64 13.35
N ARG A 309 15.31 -21.24 12.23
CA ARG A 309 15.40 -21.98 10.96
C ARG A 309 16.86 -22.04 10.50
N PRO A 310 17.37 -23.20 10.05
CA PRO A 310 18.76 -23.32 9.60
C PRO A 310 19.12 -22.41 8.42
N SER A 311 18.15 -22.06 7.57
CA SER A 311 18.35 -21.10 6.47
C SER A 311 18.66 -19.70 7.00
N LEU A 312 17.92 -19.25 8.01
CA LEU A 312 18.06 -17.91 8.58
C LEU A 312 19.41 -17.76 9.31
N ARG A 313 19.86 -18.83 9.98
CA ARG A 313 21.20 -18.87 10.62
C ARG A 313 22.37 -18.81 9.63
N LYS A 314 22.13 -19.11 8.35
CA LYS A 314 23.14 -19.04 7.30
C LYS A 314 23.12 -17.72 6.53
N SER A 315 22.14 -16.85 6.82
CA SER A 315 22.10 -15.52 6.22
C SER A 315 23.35 -14.72 6.61
N GLU A 316 23.82 -13.87 5.72
CA GLU A 316 24.91 -12.95 6.01
C GLU A 316 24.50 -11.90 7.06
N ASP A 317 23.23 -11.49 7.04
CA ASP A 317 22.64 -10.53 7.99
C ASP A 317 22.18 -11.15 9.32
N PHE A 318 22.55 -12.41 9.58
CA PHE A 318 22.08 -13.11 10.79
C PHE A 318 22.56 -12.43 12.07
N GLU A 319 23.81 -11.97 12.12
CA GLU A 319 24.34 -11.29 13.31
C GLU A 319 23.68 -9.92 13.55
N ASP A 320 23.36 -9.20 12.48
CA ASP A 320 22.66 -7.91 12.54
C ASP A 320 21.20 -8.11 12.96
N LEU A 321 20.53 -9.16 12.49
CA LEU A 321 19.21 -9.56 12.99
C LEU A 321 19.23 -9.82 14.51
N LEU A 322 20.27 -10.52 15.00
CA LEU A 322 20.42 -10.75 16.45
C LEU A 322 20.77 -9.48 17.20
N LEU A 323 21.50 -8.56 16.59
CA LEU A 323 21.82 -7.26 17.18
C LEU A 323 20.56 -6.40 17.31
N LEU A 324 19.73 -6.32 16.27
CA LEU A 324 18.44 -5.64 16.27
C LEU A 324 17.54 -6.19 17.40
N ALA A 325 17.42 -7.51 17.50
CA ALA A 325 16.64 -8.16 18.55
C ALA A 325 17.18 -7.87 19.97
N LYS A 326 18.52 -7.75 20.13
CA LYS A 326 19.12 -7.32 21.40
C LYS A 326 18.80 -5.85 21.69
N CYS A 327 18.80 -4.98 20.69
CA CYS A 327 18.46 -3.57 20.84
C CYS A 327 16.99 -3.41 21.27
N ASP A 328 16.03 -4.12 20.66
CA ASP A 328 14.61 -4.14 21.10
C ASP A 328 14.50 -4.51 22.58
N ILE A 329 15.03 -5.67 22.97
CA ILE A 329 14.92 -6.16 24.36
C ILE A 329 15.51 -5.15 25.36
N ASN A 330 16.61 -4.49 24.99
CA ASN A 330 17.29 -3.53 25.86
C ASN A 330 16.69 -2.12 25.81
N GLY A 331 15.91 -1.76 24.78
CA GLY A 331 15.26 -0.46 24.56
C GLY A 331 14.06 -0.19 25.47
N ARG A 332 14.03 -0.81 26.65
CA ARG A 332 12.89 -0.80 27.59
C ARG A 332 13.25 -0.09 28.89
N ARG A 333 13.80 1.12 28.77
CA ARG A 333 14.37 1.89 29.89
C ARG A 333 13.56 3.16 30.16
N ARG A 334 13.33 3.47 31.44
CA ARG A 334 12.75 4.75 31.84
C ARG A 334 13.80 5.84 31.84
N GLY A 335 13.48 6.99 31.25
CA GLY A 335 14.36 8.16 31.27
C GLY A 335 15.67 7.94 30.52
N ALA A 336 15.69 7.03 29.54
CA ALA A 336 16.76 6.95 28.57
C ALA A 336 16.83 8.26 27.77
N GLU A 337 18.05 8.73 27.52
CA GLU A 337 18.31 9.80 26.57
C GLU A 337 18.15 9.23 25.17
N VAL A 338 17.34 9.88 24.35
CA VAL A 338 17.06 9.48 22.97
C VAL A 338 16.96 10.72 22.10
N PRO A 339 17.28 10.62 20.80
CA PRO A 339 17.05 11.71 19.87
C PRO A 339 15.55 11.93 19.64
N THR A 340 15.22 13.08 19.04
CA THR A 340 13.93 13.29 18.39
C THR A 340 13.83 12.50 17.08
N VAL A 341 12.61 12.37 16.54
CA VAL A 341 12.41 11.74 15.21
C VAL A 341 13.20 12.47 14.13
N GLU A 342 13.22 13.80 14.17
CA GLU A 342 13.94 14.62 13.19
C GLU A 342 15.45 14.39 13.30
N GLU A 343 16.02 14.43 14.50
CA GLU A 343 17.45 14.16 14.72
C GLU A 343 17.85 12.74 14.30
N ALA A 344 16.99 11.73 14.55
CA ALA A 344 17.27 10.35 14.15
C ALA A 344 17.27 10.18 12.62
N LEU A 345 16.28 10.77 11.93
CA LEU A 345 16.22 10.73 10.47
C LEU A 345 17.33 11.56 9.83
N ASP A 346 17.63 12.75 10.35
CA ASP A 346 18.74 13.57 9.88
C ASP A 346 20.09 12.87 10.07
N TYR A 347 20.25 12.11 11.15
CA TYR A 347 21.43 11.28 11.35
C TYR A 347 21.56 10.22 10.26
N ILE A 348 20.50 9.43 10.02
CA ILE A 348 20.47 8.35 9.02
C ILE A 348 20.76 8.90 7.62
N PHE A 349 19.96 9.85 7.14
CA PHE A 349 20.08 10.40 5.78
C PHE A 349 21.32 11.29 5.61
N GLY A 350 21.89 11.80 6.70
CA GLY A 350 23.16 12.50 6.69
C GLY A 350 24.39 11.60 6.54
N LEU A 351 24.24 10.26 6.64
CA LEU A 351 25.33 9.32 6.40
C LEU A 351 25.69 9.21 4.91
N GLU A 352 24.71 9.37 4.01
CA GLU A 352 24.92 9.38 2.56
C GLU A 352 25.82 10.56 2.12
N ASP A 353 25.63 11.74 2.74
CA ASP A 353 26.39 12.96 2.43
C ASP A 353 27.81 13.00 3.02
N ALA A 354 28.17 12.01 3.86
CA ALA A 354 29.44 11.98 4.58
C ALA A 354 30.62 11.41 3.74
N TRP A 355 30.39 11.02 2.48
CA TRP A 355 31.38 10.37 1.62
C TRP A 355 31.47 10.94 0.20
#